data_AF-A0A3D2YKK9-F1
#
_entry.id   AF-A0A3D2YKK9-F1
#
_cell.length_a   1.000
_cell.length_b   1.000
_cell.length_c   1.000
_cell.angle_alpha   90.00
_cell.angle_beta   90.00
_cell.angle_gamma   90.00
#
_symmetry.space_group_name_H-M   'P 1'
#
loop_
_entity.id
_entity.type
_entity.pdbx_description
1 polymer ?
#
loop_
_entity_poly.entity_id
_entity_poly.type
_entity_poly.pdbx_seq_one_letter_code
_entity_poly.pdbx_strand_id
1 'polypeptide(L)'
;MRRSSKLRKNACSIFCNGGIFVEEKKTHSTLAIASGVSFALFVLILLSRHISYNNGSSYDTLELFVLLGLAVTLLLEKRKWLFGLLIATTLLRLIQLIEYEHGFSLRLSLAFLTYALLTVLIFLSLRKQSNAKKFWLIPAISAAIWFFLDTVPLGYFQEILFYRQFILMSLLEFLGLVFLSLWVKCGCQPEVCGSRQQAHIVNAADSIGSADRLKMYKSLLDCGAITEEEFQAKKAELLK
;
A
#
# COMPACT_ATOMS: atom_id res chain seq x y z
N MET A 1 21.40 -25.64 -37.49
CA MET A 1 20.83 -24.62 -36.57
C MET A 1 20.62 -25.23 -35.16
N ARG A 2 21.63 -25.19 -34.29
CA ARG A 2 21.55 -25.62 -32.87
C ARG A 2 22.43 -24.67 -32.06
N ARG A 3 21.89 -23.57 -31.54
CA ARG A 3 22.50 -22.67 -30.53
C ARG A 3 21.53 -21.52 -30.22
N SER A 4 20.48 -21.77 -29.45
CA SER A 4 19.76 -20.65 -28.79
C SER A 4 19.00 -21.00 -27.50
N SER A 5 18.92 -22.27 -27.09
CA SER A 5 18.18 -22.67 -25.89
C SER A 5 19.01 -22.70 -24.59
N LYS A 6 20.33 -22.47 -24.66
CA LYS A 6 21.24 -22.58 -23.49
C LYS A 6 21.46 -21.27 -22.72
N LEU A 7 20.95 -20.13 -23.19
CA LEU A 7 21.16 -18.81 -22.56
C LEU A 7 20.01 -18.33 -21.66
N ARG A 8 18.84 -19.01 -21.63
CA ARG A 8 17.73 -18.65 -20.72
C ARG A 8 17.79 -19.31 -19.34
N LYS A 9 18.62 -20.35 -19.15
CA LYS A 9 18.70 -21.05 -17.86
C LYS A 9 19.65 -20.39 -16.84
N ASN A 10 20.51 -19.46 -17.28
CA ASN A 10 21.48 -18.81 -16.40
C ASN A 10 21.01 -17.46 -15.84
N ALA A 11 19.84 -16.97 -16.24
CA ALA A 11 19.27 -15.73 -15.70
C ALA A 11 18.36 -15.95 -14.48
N CYS A 12 17.94 -17.19 -14.21
CA CYS A 12 17.03 -17.51 -13.11
C CYS A 12 17.75 -17.98 -11.83
N SER A 13 19.06 -18.23 -11.89
CA SER A 13 19.86 -18.68 -10.74
C SER A 13 20.45 -17.54 -9.89
N ILE A 14 20.17 -16.28 -10.24
CA ILE A 14 20.69 -15.10 -9.51
C ILE A 14 19.61 -14.51 -8.56
N PHE A 15 18.35 -14.93 -8.68
CA PHE A 15 17.23 -14.32 -7.94
C PHE A 15 16.89 -14.96 -6.58
N CYS A 16 17.66 -15.95 -6.12
CA CYS A 16 17.48 -16.57 -4.81
C CYS A 16 18.61 -16.16 -3.85
N ASN A 17 18.77 -14.86 -3.62
CA ASN A 17 19.53 -14.36 -2.49
C ASN A 17 18.53 -13.81 -1.46
N GLY A 18 18.64 -14.25 -0.20
CA GLY A 18 17.85 -13.78 0.94
C GLY A 18 17.87 -12.26 1.18
N GLY A 19 18.64 -11.50 0.40
CA GLY A 19 18.58 -10.04 0.34
C GLY A 19 17.30 -9.48 -0.28
N ILE A 20 16.71 -10.12 -1.29
CA ILE A 20 15.53 -9.58 -2.01
C ILE A 20 14.27 -9.59 -1.11
N PHE A 21 14.12 -10.61 -0.26
CA PHE A 21 12.98 -10.70 0.66
C PHE A 21 13.08 -9.69 1.81
N VAL A 22 14.31 -9.42 2.28
CA VAL A 22 14.59 -8.35 3.25
C VAL A 22 14.36 -6.98 2.59
N GLU A 23 14.77 -6.79 1.33
CA GLU A 23 14.50 -5.57 0.57
C GLU A 23 13.00 -5.35 0.30
N GLU A 24 12.23 -6.38 -0.07
CA GLU A 24 10.79 -6.25 -0.31
C GLU A 24 10.03 -5.90 0.97
N LYS A 25 10.35 -6.56 2.10
CA LYS A 25 9.73 -6.24 3.41
C LYS A 25 10.10 -4.82 3.86
N LYS A 26 11.35 -4.41 3.65
CA LYS A 26 11.83 -3.05 3.94
C LYS A 26 11.13 -2.02 3.06
N THR A 27 10.95 -2.33 1.78
CA THR A 27 10.25 -1.44 0.81
C THR A 27 8.78 -1.28 1.17
N HIS A 28 8.11 -2.38 1.55
CA HIS A 28 6.72 -2.33 2.02
C HIS A 28 6.56 -1.45 3.27
N SER A 29 7.40 -1.64 4.29
CA SER A 29 7.33 -0.82 5.50
C SER A 29 7.62 0.66 5.20
N THR A 30 8.62 0.94 4.34
CA THR A 30 8.97 2.30 3.92
C THR A 30 7.80 3.02 3.25
N LEU A 31 6.99 2.33 2.44
CA LEU A 31 5.82 2.92 1.78
C LEU A 31 4.70 3.30 2.75
N ALA A 32 4.44 2.47 3.77
CA ALA A 32 3.48 2.82 4.84
C ALA A 32 3.96 4.04 5.62
N ILE A 33 5.24 4.05 5.99
CA ILE A 33 5.84 5.16 6.74
C ILE A 33 5.81 6.44 5.89
N ALA A 34 6.15 6.37 4.60
CA ALA A 34 6.09 7.52 3.70
C ALA A 34 4.67 8.07 3.58
N SER A 35 3.66 7.20 3.43
CA SER A 35 2.25 7.59 3.44
C SER A 35 1.86 8.28 4.76
N GLY A 36 2.23 7.67 5.90
CA GLY A 36 1.96 8.22 7.24
C GLY A 36 2.62 9.57 7.48
N VAL A 37 3.86 9.76 7.04
CA VAL A 37 4.57 11.05 7.12
C VAL A 37 3.91 12.11 6.25
N SER A 38 3.50 11.77 5.01
CA SER A 38 2.76 12.70 4.15
C SER A 38 1.46 13.18 4.80
N PHE A 39 0.68 12.26 5.38
CA PHE A 39 -0.54 12.64 6.11
C PHE A 39 -0.26 13.42 7.39
N ALA A 40 0.82 13.09 8.12
CA ALA A 40 1.20 13.86 9.31
C ALA A 40 1.58 15.30 8.95
N LEU A 41 2.35 15.50 7.89
CA LEU A 41 2.69 16.84 7.39
C LEU A 41 1.44 17.59 6.92
N PHE A 42 0.54 16.91 6.20
CA PHE A 42 -0.74 17.48 5.81
C PHE A 42 -1.52 18.01 7.02
N VAL A 43 -1.67 17.18 8.06
CA VAL A 43 -2.37 17.54 9.31
C VAL A 43 -1.70 18.73 10.00
N LEU A 44 -0.37 18.81 10.02
CA LEU A 44 0.35 19.94 10.61
C LEU A 44 0.06 21.26 9.86
N ILE A 45 0.02 21.24 8.53
CA ILE A 45 -0.30 22.44 7.75
C ILE A 45 -1.78 22.81 7.97
N LEU A 46 -2.69 21.82 7.98
CA LEU A 46 -4.11 22.04 8.25
C LEU A 46 -4.32 22.69 9.63
N LEU A 47 -3.63 22.18 10.66
CA LEU A 47 -3.63 22.74 12.01
C LEU A 47 -3.10 24.18 12.02
N SER A 48 -1.99 24.45 11.33
CA SER A 48 -1.41 25.79 11.25
C SER A 48 -2.36 26.81 10.63
N ARG A 49 -3.11 26.40 9.61
CA ARG A 49 -4.15 27.20 8.97
C ARG A 49 -5.30 27.43 9.94
N HIS A 50 -5.76 26.38 10.61
CA HIS A 50 -6.87 26.48 11.55
C HIS A 50 -6.56 27.49 12.69
N ILE A 51 -5.33 27.46 13.22
CA ILE A 51 -4.86 28.41 14.23
C ILE A 51 -4.76 29.83 13.65
N SER A 52 -4.20 29.99 12.46
CA SER A 52 -3.92 31.32 11.88
C SER A 52 -5.18 32.09 11.50
N TYR A 53 -6.21 31.39 11.00
CA TYR A 53 -7.42 32.02 10.50
C TYR A 53 -8.59 32.02 11.48
N ASN A 54 -8.48 31.32 12.63
CA ASN A 54 -9.50 31.21 13.68
C ASN A 54 -10.92 30.92 13.15
N ASN A 55 -11.01 30.15 12.06
CA ASN A 55 -12.24 29.97 11.31
C ASN A 55 -12.43 28.51 10.89
N GLY A 56 -12.24 27.59 11.83
CA GLY A 56 -12.51 26.18 11.55
C GLY A 56 -13.97 25.87 11.79
N SER A 57 -14.60 25.31 10.78
CA SER A 57 -15.89 24.66 10.94
C SER A 57 -15.73 23.41 11.83
N SER A 58 -16.83 22.94 12.41
CA SER A 58 -16.85 21.67 13.14
C SER A 58 -16.34 20.51 12.26
N TYR A 59 -16.54 20.58 10.94
CA TYR A 59 -16.06 19.58 9.98
C TYR A 59 -14.55 19.57 9.84
N ASP A 60 -13.90 20.74 9.82
CA ASP A 60 -12.45 20.85 9.69
C ASP A 60 -11.74 20.22 10.90
N THR A 61 -12.32 20.40 12.10
CA THR A 61 -11.78 19.78 13.33
C THR A 61 -11.92 18.25 13.29
N LEU A 62 -13.06 17.74 12.84
CA LEU A 62 -13.31 16.30 12.75
C LEU A 62 -12.42 15.66 11.67
N GLU A 63 -12.26 16.33 10.54
CA GLU A 63 -11.33 15.94 9.47
C GLU A 63 -9.89 15.84 9.99
N LEU A 64 -9.46 16.83 10.77
CA LEU A 64 -8.14 16.84 11.40
C LEU A 64 -7.93 15.60 12.29
N PHE A 65 -8.89 15.27 13.16
CA PHE A 65 -8.79 14.09 14.03
C PHE A 65 -8.75 12.78 13.25
N VAL A 66 -9.56 12.64 12.19
CA VAL A 66 -9.60 11.42 11.38
C VAL A 66 -8.29 11.25 10.59
N LEU A 67 -7.77 12.32 10.00
CA LEU A 67 -6.50 12.30 9.26
C LEU A 67 -5.29 12.07 10.18
N LEU A 68 -5.32 12.62 11.40
CA LEU A 68 -4.31 12.32 12.42
C LEU A 68 -4.34 10.83 12.78
N GLY A 69 -5.54 10.27 12.97
CA GLY A 69 -5.72 8.83 13.16
C GLY A 69 -5.17 8.01 11.99
N LEU A 70 -5.41 8.44 10.75
CA LEU A 70 -4.87 7.78 9.56
C LEU A 70 -3.34 7.82 9.53
N ALA A 71 -2.73 8.97 9.80
CA ALA A 71 -1.28 9.10 9.87
C ALA A 71 -0.68 8.15 10.92
N VAL A 72 -1.24 8.14 12.15
CA VAL A 72 -0.77 7.27 13.24
C VAL A 72 -0.94 5.79 12.90
N THR A 73 -2.09 5.40 12.34
CA THR A 73 -2.34 3.98 12.00
C THR A 73 -1.47 3.48 10.86
N LEU A 74 -1.09 4.36 9.92
CA LEU A 74 -0.13 4.06 8.86
C LEU A 74 1.28 3.89 9.41
N LEU A 75 1.71 4.76 10.34
CA LEU A 75 3.00 4.63 11.02
C LEU A 75 3.10 3.35 11.87
N LEU A 76 1.98 2.90 12.45
CA LEU A 76 1.90 1.66 13.22
C LEU A 76 1.61 0.41 12.37
N GLU A 77 1.44 0.57 11.05
CA GLU A 77 1.09 -0.48 10.08
C GLU A 77 -0.16 -1.31 10.46
N LYS A 78 -1.11 -0.71 11.19
CA LYS A 78 -2.28 -1.43 11.71
C LYS A 78 -3.46 -1.44 10.72
N ARG A 79 -3.45 -2.42 9.79
CA ARG A 79 -4.45 -2.56 8.71
C ARG A 79 -5.93 -2.56 9.14
N LYS A 80 -6.27 -3.16 10.29
CA LYS A 80 -7.67 -3.23 10.77
C LYS A 80 -8.21 -1.86 11.15
N TRP A 81 -7.40 -1.06 11.86
CA TRP A 81 -7.76 0.29 12.28
C TRP A 81 -7.79 1.26 11.10
N LEU A 82 -6.85 1.09 10.16
CA LEU A 82 -6.82 1.84 8.91
C LEU A 82 -8.14 1.72 8.13
N PHE A 83 -8.71 0.52 8.04
CA PHE A 83 -10.00 0.31 7.36
C PHE A 83 -11.14 1.09 8.02
N GLY A 84 -11.22 1.05 9.36
CA GLY A 84 -12.23 1.80 10.10
C GLY A 84 -12.11 3.31 9.90
N LEU A 85 -10.89 3.85 9.92
CA LEU A 85 -10.63 5.27 9.69
C LEU A 85 -10.91 5.72 8.25
N LEU A 86 -10.65 4.87 7.26
CA LEU A 86 -10.99 5.17 5.87
C LEU A 86 -12.49 5.19 5.62
N ILE A 87 -13.26 4.29 6.27
CA ILE A 87 -14.72 4.37 6.26
C ILE A 87 -15.17 5.70 6.85
N ALA A 88 -14.65 6.08 8.03
CA ALA A 88 -14.98 7.35 8.66
C ALA A 88 -14.66 8.54 7.77
N THR A 89 -13.50 8.54 7.10
CA THR A 89 -13.10 9.58 6.14
C THR A 89 -14.04 9.63 4.95
N THR A 90 -14.42 8.47 4.39
CA THR A 90 -15.34 8.37 3.25
C THR A 90 -16.73 8.90 3.62
N LEU A 91 -17.22 8.57 4.82
CA LEU A 91 -18.49 9.10 5.34
C LEU A 91 -18.44 10.60 5.58
N LEU A 92 -17.32 11.12 6.11
CA LEU A 92 -17.15 12.56 6.30
C LEU A 92 -17.19 13.31 4.96
N ARG A 93 -16.50 12.79 3.94
CA ARG A 93 -16.56 13.35 2.56
C ARG A 93 -17.96 13.27 1.96
N LEU A 94 -18.72 12.21 2.27
CA LEU A 94 -20.11 12.09 1.84
C LEU A 94 -21.01 13.14 2.51
N ILE A 95 -20.84 13.37 3.82
CA ILE A 95 -21.59 14.41 4.54
C ILE A 95 -21.26 15.80 3.97
N GLN A 96 -19.97 16.10 3.77
CA GLN A 96 -19.55 17.34 3.12
C GLN A 96 -20.16 17.49 1.72
N LEU A 97 -20.21 16.41 0.93
CA LEU A 97 -20.85 16.40 -0.38
C LEU A 97 -22.36 16.68 -0.31
N ILE A 98 -23.06 16.20 0.72
CA ILE A 98 -24.51 16.44 0.88
C ILE A 98 -24.79 17.88 1.36
N GLU A 99 -23.99 18.40 2.28
CA GLU A 99 -24.25 19.69 2.92
C GLU A 99 -23.81 20.89 2.09
N TYR A 100 -22.65 20.81 1.43
CA TYR A 100 -22.13 21.93 0.65
C TYR A 100 -22.84 22.12 -0.70
N GLU A 101 -23.67 21.16 -1.11
CA GLU A 101 -24.17 21.13 -2.48
C GLU A 101 -25.69 21.04 -2.60
N HIS A 102 -26.28 22.13 -3.11
CA HIS A 102 -27.52 22.10 -3.88
C HIS A 102 -27.27 21.95 -5.41
N GLY A 103 -26.01 21.87 -5.85
CA GLY A 103 -25.56 21.64 -7.23
C GLY A 103 -24.64 20.41 -7.34
N PHE A 104 -24.07 20.08 -8.51
CA PHE A 104 -23.11 18.96 -8.65
C PHE A 104 -21.68 19.49 -8.81
N SER A 105 -20.82 19.24 -7.83
CA SER A 105 -19.41 19.61 -7.76
C SER A 105 -18.61 18.38 -8.09
N LEU A 106 -18.01 18.46 -9.26
CA LEU A 106 -17.09 17.45 -9.75
C LEU A 106 -15.89 17.27 -8.79
N ARG A 107 -15.53 18.30 -7.99
CA ARG A 107 -14.40 18.23 -7.05
C ARG A 107 -14.70 17.36 -5.83
N LEU A 108 -15.80 17.62 -5.13
CA LEU A 108 -16.19 16.89 -3.92
C LEU A 108 -16.58 15.44 -4.25
N SER A 109 -17.26 15.24 -5.37
CA SER A 109 -17.62 13.90 -5.84
C SER A 109 -16.40 13.03 -6.18
N LEU A 110 -15.35 13.60 -6.81
CA LEU A 110 -14.12 12.87 -7.08
C LEU A 110 -13.32 12.55 -5.80
N ALA A 111 -13.31 13.47 -4.83
CA ALA A 111 -12.71 13.23 -3.53
C ALA A 111 -13.41 12.04 -2.83
N PHE A 112 -14.73 12.08 -2.72
CA PHE A 112 -15.53 10.97 -2.19
C PHE A 112 -15.24 9.66 -2.93
N LEU A 113 -15.25 9.68 -4.26
CA LEU A 113 -14.98 8.49 -5.08
C LEU A 113 -13.59 7.91 -4.80
N THR A 114 -12.56 8.75 -4.66
CA THR A 114 -11.19 8.33 -4.36
C THR A 114 -11.10 7.58 -3.03
N TYR A 115 -11.69 8.14 -1.97
CA TYR A 115 -11.72 7.52 -0.64
C TYR A 115 -12.59 6.26 -0.60
N ALA A 116 -13.71 6.23 -1.30
CA ALA A 116 -14.55 5.05 -1.44
C ALA A 116 -13.80 3.90 -2.15
N LEU A 117 -13.09 4.21 -3.24
CA LEU A 117 -12.28 3.23 -3.97
C LEU A 117 -11.12 2.70 -3.12
N LEU A 118 -10.45 3.54 -2.33
CA LEU A 118 -9.43 3.10 -1.37
C LEU A 118 -10.01 2.18 -0.29
N THR A 119 -11.18 2.51 0.22
CA THR A 119 -11.88 1.69 1.24
C THR A 119 -12.21 0.31 0.67
N VAL A 120 -12.74 0.24 -0.55
CA VAL A 120 -12.98 -1.03 -1.26
C VAL A 120 -11.68 -1.78 -1.51
N LEU A 121 -10.61 -1.10 -1.92
CA LEU A 121 -9.31 -1.72 -2.15
C LEU A 121 -8.76 -2.38 -0.88
N ILE A 122 -8.84 -1.69 0.25
CA ILE A 122 -8.37 -2.21 1.54
C ILE A 122 -9.27 -3.34 2.03
N PHE A 123 -10.57 -3.25 1.82
CA PHE A 123 -11.48 -4.37 2.09
C PHE A 123 -11.13 -5.62 1.28
N LEU A 124 -10.87 -5.46 -0.02
CA LEU A 124 -10.46 -6.57 -0.89
C LEU A 124 -9.08 -7.13 -0.47
N SER A 125 -8.17 -6.26 -0.03
CA SER A 125 -6.87 -6.66 0.52
C SER A 125 -7.02 -7.49 1.79
N LEU A 126 -7.90 -7.08 2.71
CA LEU A 126 -8.21 -7.84 3.93
C LEU A 126 -8.84 -9.21 3.62
N ARG A 127 -9.63 -9.31 2.55
CA ARG A 127 -10.21 -10.58 2.07
C ARG A 127 -9.25 -11.45 1.23
N LYS A 128 -7.97 -11.06 1.10
CA LYS A 128 -6.96 -11.77 0.28
C LYS A 128 -7.41 -12.02 -1.18
N GLN A 129 -8.27 -11.17 -1.74
CA GLN A 129 -8.78 -11.35 -3.09
C GLN A 129 -7.72 -10.96 -4.13
N SER A 130 -7.45 -11.83 -5.09
CA SER A 130 -6.42 -11.61 -6.13
C SER A 130 -6.72 -10.39 -7.02
N ASN A 131 -8.01 -9.99 -7.10
CA ASN A 131 -8.47 -8.84 -7.87
C ASN A 131 -7.96 -7.50 -7.33
N ALA A 132 -7.57 -7.41 -6.05
CA ALA A 132 -7.01 -6.18 -5.47
C ALA A 132 -5.74 -5.72 -6.23
N LYS A 133 -4.97 -6.68 -6.78
CA LYS A 133 -3.77 -6.39 -7.59
C LYS A 133 -4.05 -5.77 -8.95
N LYS A 134 -5.27 -5.93 -9.47
CA LYS A 134 -5.66 -5.35 -10.78
C LYS A 134 -6.18 -3.92 -10.60
N PHE A 135 -6.84 -3.65 -9.47
CA PHE A 135 -7.56 -2.40 -9.24
C PHE A 135 -6.82 -1.36 -8.37
N TRP A 136 -5.61 -1.66 -7.88
CA TRP A 136 -4.82 -0.75 -7.04
C TRP A 136 -4.51 0.61 -7.68
N LEU A 137 -4.50 0.69 -9.01
CA LEU A 137 -4.18 1.93 -9.73
C LEU A 137 -5.39 2.88 -9.83
N ILE A 138 -6.61 2.37 -9.69
CA ILE A 138 -7.83 3.19 -9.87
C ILE A 138 -7.88 4.34 -8.86
N PRO A 139 -7.70 4.12 -7.54
CA PRO A 139 -7.73 5.23 -6.59
C PRO A 139 -6.57 6.23 -6.82
N ALA A 140 -5.41 5.77 -7.28
CA ALA A 140 -4.28 6.65 -7.57
C ALA A 140 -4.55 7.57 -8.78
N ILE A 141 -5.15 7.03 -9.84
CA ILE A 141 -5.57 7.83 -11.01
C ILE A 141 -6.66 8.82 -10.60
N SER A 142 -7.64 8.37 -9.82
CA SER A 142 -8.70 9.24 -9.29
C SER A 142 -8.12 10.38 -8.46
N ALA A 143 -7.18 10.09 -7.56
CA ALA A 143 -6.48 11.09 -6.76
C ALA A 143 -5.69 12.08 -7.63
N ALA A 144 -5.06 11.62 -8.71
CA ALA A 144 -4.33 12.49 -9.63
C ALA A 144 -5.28 13.46 -10.35
N ILE A 145 -6.39 12.96 -10.89
CA ILE A 145 -7.39 13.80 -11.56
C ILE A 145 -7.95 14.84 -10.57
N TRP A 146 -8.26 14.41 -9.35
CA TRP A 146 -8.71 15.30 -8.29
C TRP A 146 -7.70 16.40 -7.99
N PHE A 147 -6.42 16.04 -7.80
CA PHE A 147 -5.33 17.01 -7.58
C PHE A 147 -5.24 18.05 -8.69
N PHE A 148 -5.31 17.64 -9.96
CA PHE A 148 -5.26 18.59 -11.08
C PHE A 148 -6.49 19.50 -11.12
N LEU A 149 -7.69 18.96 -10.87
CA LEU A 149 -8.92 19.76 -10.85
C LEU A 149 -8.97 20.75 -9.68
N ASP A 150 -8.27 20.46 -8.60
CA ASP A 150 -8.17 21.34 -7.44
C ASP A 150 -7.08 22.41 -7.66
N THR A 151 -5.96 22.03 -8.28
CA THR A 151 -4.79 22.90 -8.44
C THR A 151 -4.88 23.82 -9.67
N VAL A 152 -5.36 23.32 -10.82
CA VAL A 152 -5.39 24.08 -12.10
C VAL A 152 -6.23 25.36 -12.02
N PRO A 153 -7.43 25.37 -11.39
CA PRO A 153 -8.24 26.59 -11.28
C PRO A 153 -7.62 27.68 -10.39
N LEU A 154 -6.66 27.33 -9.53
CA LEU A 154 -5.99 28.27 -8.62
C LEU A 154 -4.90 29.11 -9.30
N GLY A 155 -4.85 29.06 -10.63
CA GLY A 155 -4.12 30.01 -11.45
C GLY A 155 -2.90 29.38 -12.10
N TYR A 156 -2.69 29.78 -13.36
CA TYR A 156 -1.55 29.52 -14.24
C TYR A 156 -0.20 29.99 -13.63
N PHE A 157 0.17 29.51 -12.45
CA PHE A 157 1.44 29.76 -11.77
C PHE A 157 1.79 31.25 -11.47
N GLN A 158 0.90 32.21 -11.75
CA GLN A 158 1.16 33.64 -11.53
C GLN A 158 1.06 34.05 -10.05
N GLU A 159 0.20 33.40 -9.27
CA GLU A 159 -0.07 33.69 -7.85
C GLU A 159 0.47 32.59 -6.90
N ILE A 160 1.53 31.87 -7.31
CA ILE A 160 2.10 30.73 -6.55
C ILE A 160 2.34 31.07 -5.08
N LEU A 161 2.85 32.27 -4.79
CA LEU A 161 3.22 32.66 -3.43
C LEU A 161 2.00 32.78 -2.51
N PHE A 162 0.84 33.15 -3.06
CA PHE A 162 -0.40 33.26 -2.30
C PHE A 162 -1.03 31.89 -2.04
N TYR A 163 -1.04 31.01 -3.06
CA TYR A 163 -1.66 29.67 -2.96
C TYR A 163 -0.71 28.55 -2.52
N ARG A 164 0.57 28.86 -2.21
CA ARG A 164 1.61 27.86 -1.89
C ARG A 164 1.20 26.86 -0.81
N GLN A 165 0.48 27.30 0.22
CA GLN A 165 0.05 26.43 1.31
C GLN A 165 -1.01 25.43 0.85
N PHE A 166 -1.95 25.88 0.02
CA PHE A 166 -3.01 25.03 -0.51
C PHE A 166 -2.45 23.99 -1.48
N ILE A 167 -1.58 24.42 -2.41
CA ILE A 167 -0.90 23.50 -3.36
C ILE A 167 -0.08 22.45 -2.60
N LEU A 168 0.63 22.85 -1.54
CA LEU A 168 1.41 21.93 -0.71
C LEU A 168 0.52 20.92 0.03
N MET A 169 -0.63 21.35 0.56
CA MET A 169 -1.61 20.45 1.16
C MET A 169 -2.11 19.42 0.14
N SER A 170 -2.63 19.88 -1.02
CA SER A 170 -3.16 18.97 -2.04
C SER A 170 -2.08 17.99 -2.56
N LEU A 171 -0.82 18.43 -2.67
CA LEU A 171 0.30 17.58 -3.05
C LEU A 171 0.62 16.52 -1.98
N LEU A 172 0.65 16.90 -0.70
CA LEU A 172 0.92 15.97 0.40
C LEU A 172 -0.18 14.92 0.54
N GLU A 173 -1.44 15.33 0.38
CA GLU A 173 -2.57 14.41 0.39
C GLU A 173 -2.50 13.44 -0.80
N PHE A 174 -2.24 13.95 -2.00
CA PHE A 174 -2.03 13.12 -3.19
C PHE A 174 -0.90 12.09 -2.98
N LEU A 175 0.27 12.51 -2.51
CA LEU A 175 1.39 11.62 -2.22
C LEU A 175 1.04 10.59 -1.16
N GLY A 176 0.34 11.00 -0.10
CA GLY A 176 -0.17 10.12 0.95
C GLY A 176 -1.04 9.00 0.39
N LEU A 177 -2.01 9.34 -0.48
CA LEU A 177 -2.92 8.41 -1.13
C LEU A 177 -2.20 7.48 -2.13
N VAL A 178 -1.24 8.01 -2.90
CA VAL A 178 -0.43 7.20 -3.84
C VAL A 178 0.41 6.18 -3.08
N PHE A 179 1.13 6.59 -2.03
CA PHE A 179 1.91 5.67 -1.22
C PHE A 179 1.04 4.64 -0.52
N LEU A 180 -0.15 5.04 -0.04
CA LEU A 180 -1.13 4.12 0.52
C LEU A 180 -1.58 3.05 -0.49
N SER A 181 -1.89 3.47 -1.72
CA SER A 181 -2.30 2.55 -2.80
C SER A 181 -1.20 1.54 -3.15
N LEU A 182 0.06 2.00 -3.18
CA LEU A 182 1.23 1.17 -3.43
C LEU A 182 1.51 0.21 -2.27
N TRP A 183 1.37 0.68 -1.04
CA TRP A 183 1.51 -0.14 0.16
C TRP A 183 0.52 -1.31 0.16
N VAL A 184 -0.75 -1.03 -0.16
CA VAL A 184 -1.80 -2.06 -0.27
C VAL A 184 -1.48 -3.08 -1.38
N LYS A 185 -0.92 -2.64 -2.51
CA LYS A 185 -0.47 -3.52 -3.61
C LYS A 185 0.63 -4.49 -3.14
N CYS A 186 1.66 -3.97 -2.47
CA CYS A 186 2.80 -4.78 -1.99
C CYS A 186 2.36 -5.78 -0.91
N GLY A 187 1.36 -5.43 -0.09
CA GLY A 187 0.79 -6.32 0.92
C GLY A 187 -0.04 -7.49 0.40
N CYS A 188 -0.38 -7.52 -0.88
CA CYS A 188 -1.23 -8.55 -1.50
C CYS A 188 -0.41 -9.66 -2.21
N GLN A 189 0.89 -9.81 -1.94
CA GLN A 189 1.67 -10.97 -2.43
C GLN A 189 0.92 -12.27 -2.05
N PRO A 190 0.49 -13.07 -3.04
CA PRO A 190 -0.16 -14.33 -2.76
C PRO A 190 0.88 -15.29 -2.20
N GLU A 191 0.43 -16.23 -1.37
CA GLU A 191 1.16 -17.39 -0.86
C GLU A 191 1.61 -18.37 -1.98
N VAL A 192 1.87 -17.87 -3.19
CA VAL A 192 2.30 -18.61 -4.39
C VAL A 192 3.76 -19.08 -4.28
N CYS A 193 4.50 -18.69 -3.23
CA CYS A 193 5.76 -19.35 -2.92
C CYS A 193 5.54 -20.84 -2.54
N GLY A 194 4.48 -21.20 -1.82
CA GLY A 194 4.26 -22.58 -1.40
C GLY A 194 4.12 -23.57 -2.57
N SER A 195 3.20 -23.30 -3.50
CA SER A 195 2.83 -24.27 -4.55
C SER A 195 3.81 -24.35 -5.72
N ARG A 196 4.49 -23.26 -6.06
CA ARG A 196 5.45 -23.24 -7.18
C ARG A 196 6.84 -23.70 -6.77
N GLN A 197 7.23 -23.50 -5.50
CA GLN A 197 8.46 -24.08 -4.96
C GLN A 197 8.32 -25.58 -4.75
N GLN A 198 7.18 -26.11 -4.28
CA GLN A 198 7.01 -27.55 -4.06
C GLN A 198 7.22 -28.38 -5.34
N ALA A 199 6.67 -27.93 -6.49
CA ALA A 199 6.88 -28.58 -7.78
C ALA A 199 8.31 -28.46 -8.32
N HIS A 200 9.02 -27.37 -8.01
CA HIS A 200 10.42 -27.18 -8.44
C HIS A 200 11.41 -27.85 -7.46
N ILE A 201 11.02 -28.05 -6.21
CA ILE A 201 11.79 -28.69 -5.13
C ILE A 201 11.78 -30.21 -5.30
N VAL A 202 10.66 -30.82 -5.67
CA VAL A 202 10.62 -32.26 -6.00
C VAL A 202 11.59 -32.58 -7.14
N ASN A 203 11.70 -31.67 -8.12
CA ASN A 203 12.60 -31.84 -9.26
C ASN A 203 14.08 -31.44 -8.98
N ALA A 204 14.35 -30.60 -7.97
CA ALA A 204 15.71 -30.16 -7.62
C ALA A 204 16.33 -30.96 -6.47
N ALA A 205 15.51 -31.60 -5.63
CA ALA A 205 15.95 -32.40 -4.50
C ALA A 205 16.92 -33.49 -4.96
N ASP A 206 16.67 -34.16 -6.08
CA ASP A 206 17.52 -35.25 -6.61
C ASP A 206 18.97 -34.85 -6.94
N SER A 207 19.29 -33.55 -6.98
CA SER A 207 20.64 -33.06 -7.34
C SER A 207 21.40 -32.35 -6.21
N ILE A 208 20.80 -32.19 -5.02
CA ILE A 208 21.35 -31.34 -3.94
C ILE A 208 21.69 -32.18 -2.70
N GLY A 209 22.86 -31.92 -2.10
CA GLY A 209 23.35 -32.59 -0.89
C GLY A 209 22.46 -32.38 0.35
N SER A 210 22.52 -33.32 1.29
CA SER A 210 21.63 -33.40 2.48
C SER A 210 21.61 -32.13 3.34
N ALA A 211 22.75 -31.44 3.48
CA ALA A 211 22.87 -30.21 4.26
C ALA A 211 22.09 -29.01 3.65
N ASP A 212 22.10 -28.91 2.31
CA ASP A 212 21.39 -27.83 1.62
C ASP A 212 19.88 -28.13 1.53
N ARG A 213 19.49 -29.41 1.47
CA ARG A 213 18.09 -29.82 1.64
C ARG A 213 17.55 -29.40 3.01
N LEU A 214 18.35 -29.53 4.07
CA LEU A 214 17.94 -29.14 5.42
C LEU A 214 17.74 -27.64 5.58
N LYS A 215 18.64 -26.82 5.02
CA LYS A 215 18.49 -25.36 4.97
C LYS A 215 17.25 -24.95 4.18
N MET A 216 16.96 -25.65 3.08
CA MET A 216 15.78 -25.42 2.27
C MET A 216 14.49 -25.76 3.02
N TYR A 217 14.42 -26.91 3.70
CA TYR A 217 13.27 -27.26 4.54
C TYR A 217 13.07 -26.28 5.69
N LYS A 218 14.17 -25.76 6.28
CA LYS A 218 14.08 -24.71 7.31
C LYS A 218 13.51 -23.41 6.73
N SER A 219 13.91 -23.03 5.52
CA SER A 219 13.33 -21.85 4.86
C SER A 219 11.83 -22.03 4.55
N LEU A 220 11.36 -23.26 4.26
CA LEU A 220 9.95 -23.54 4.04
C LEU A 220 9.13 -23.43 5.33
N LEU A 221 9.70 -23.87 6.44
CA LEU A 221 9.12 -23.72 7.77
C LEU A 221 9.03 -22.23 8.16
N ASP A 222 10.10 -21.47 7.95
CA ASP A 222 10.13 -20.02 8.19
C ASP A 222 9.14 -19.25 7.29
N CYS A 223 8.83 -19.79 6.10
CA CYS A 223 7.79 -19.26 5.20
C CYS A 223 6.36 -19.69 5.57
N GLY A 224 6.18 -20.57 6.57
CA GLY A 224 4.88 -21.15 6.93
C GLY A 224 4.30 -22.07 5.86
N ALA A 225 5.12 -22.54 4.92
CA ALA A 225 4.71 -23.41 3.82
C ALA A 225 4.62 -24.88 4.22
N ILE A 226 5.30 -25.28 5.30
CA ILE A 226 5.25 -26.59 5.93
C ILE A 226 5.04 -26.42 7.44
N THR A 227 4.45 -27.42 8.09
CA THR A 227 4.32 -27.44 9.55
C THR A 227 5.62 -27.93 10.20
N GLU A 228 5.83 -27.59 11.48
CA GLU A 228 7.00 -28.06 12.26
C GLU A 228 7.08 -29.59 12.26
N GLU A 229 5.94 -30.27 12.27
CA GLU A 229 5.81 -31.74 12.24
C GLU A 229 6.35 -32.33 10.93
N GLU A 230 6.02 -31.72 9.79
CA GLU A 230 6.52 -32.13 8.48
C GLU A 230 8.02 -31.84 8.32
N PHE A 231 8.51 -30.75 8.92
CA PHE A 231 9.93 -30.42 8.94
C PHE A 231 10.75 -31.47 9.72
N GLN A 232 10.28 -31.85 10.91
CA GLN A 232 10.98 -32.83 11.75
C GLN A 232 10.98 -34.23 11.10
N ALA A 233 9.87 -34.63 10.46
CA ALA A 233 9.79 -35.90 9.73
C ALA A 233 10.81 -35.96 8.57
N LYS A 234 10.89 -34.91 7.76
CA LYS A 234 11.85 -34.85 6.63
C LYS A 234 13.29 -34.66 7.07
N LYS A 235 13.53 -34.01 8.21
CA LYS A 235 14.87 -33.92 8.84
C LYS A 235 15.35 -35.29 9.33
N ALA A 236 14.46 -36.09 9.94
CA ALA A 236 14.79 -37.43 10.42
C ALA A 236 15.07 -38.40 9.25
N GLU A 237 14.40 -38.24 8.12
CA GLU A 237 14.64 -39.02 6.90
C GLU A 237 15.99 -38.68 6.24
N LEU A 238 16.42 -37.42 6.29
CA LEU A 238 17.70 -36.97 5.71
C LEU A 238 18.93 -37.25 6.58
N LEU A 239 18.75 -37.55 7.86
CA LEU A 239 19.82 -37.84 8.82
C LEU A 239 19.98 -39.34 9.12
N LYS A 240 19.21 -40.20 8.46
CA LYS A 240 19.45 -41.65 8.37
C LYS A 240 20.43 -41.98 7.25
#